data_AF-A0A4D8QK01-F1
#
_entry.id   AF-A0A4D8QK01-F1
#
_cell.length_a   1.000
_cell.length_b   1.000
_cell.length_c   1.000
_cell.angle_alpha   90.00
_cell.angle_beta   90.00
_cell.angle_gamma   90.00
#
_symmetry.space_group_name_H-M   'P 1'
#
loop_
_entity.id
_entity.type
_entity.pdbx_description
1 polymer ?
#
loop_
_entity_poly.entity_id
_entity_poly.type
_entity_poly.pdbx_seq_one_letter_code
_entity_poly.pdbx_strand_id
1 'polypeptide(L)'
;MAYGIDVFWCDKHGMYFEGWIHCHQHRLSGMRIRVGDDVYDVPEFRRREDLLAFYPDHPHVVNSGFVGYVQGRPGQPVHFEVTSDAGSRSIPIELPKSTLLKEPWTEYQHDTINDFVHTLGRFVTEVNEHNLVVAEIGSRHVGEASENMRNYFTGAKRYVGIDIHAPPAGCVGDAHALDRLVGQAASTPSSPVGD
;
A
#
# COMPACT_ATOMS: atom_id res chain seq x y z
N MET A 1 10.59 -20.96 15.15
CA MET A 1 9.49 -20.08 14.73
C MET A 1 10.00 -19.29 13.55
N ALA A 2 9.18 -19.11 12.53
CA ALA A 2 9.52 -18.37 11.33
C ALA A 2 8.40 -17.36 11.04
N TYR A 3 8.73 -16.25 10.40
CA TYR A 3 7.77 -15.27 9.95
C TYR A 3 8.21 -14.66 8.62
N GLY A 4 7.25 -14.11 7.89
CA GLY A 4 7.49 -13.29 6.70
C GLY A 4 6.58 -12.07 6.74
N ILE A 5 7.09 -10.95 6.26
CA ILE A 5 6.33 -9.72 6.04
C ILE A 5 6.25 -9.54 4.53
N ASP A 6 5.04 -9.67 4.00
CA ASP A 6 4.78 -9.56 2.56
C ASP A 6 4.55 -8.10 2.18
N VAL A 7 3.82 -7.36 3.02
CA VAL A 7 3.56 -5.93 2.83
C VAL A 7 3.78 -5.19 4.13
N PHE A 8 4.52 -4.08 4.04
CA PHE A 8 4.71 -3.14 5.13
C PHE A 8 4.73 -1.72 4.58
N TRP A 9 3.99 -0.83 5.22
CA TRP A 9 4.08 0.60 5.01
C TRP A 9 3.75 1.36 6.29
N CYS A 10 4.17 2.61 6.35
CA CYS A 10 3.95 3.49 7.49
C CYS A 10 3.57 4.87 6.99
N ASP A 11 2.59 5.49 7.64
CA ASP A 11 2.18 6.86 7.39
C ASP A 11 2.24 7.68 8.68
N LYS A 12 1.69 8.90 8.66
CA LYS A 12 1.67 9.79 9.83
C LYS A 12 0.76 9.31 10.97
N HIS A 13 -0.08 8.30 10.73
CA HIS A 13 -1.10 7.79 11.65
C HIS A 13 -0.80 6.39 12.17
N GLY A 14 0.09 5.63 11.52
CA GLY A 14 0.38 4.27 11.95
C GLY A 14 1.19 3.44 10.97
N MET A 15 1.13 2.14 11.19
CA MET A 15 1.87 1.13 10.43
C MET A 15 0.93 0.01 10.01
N TYR A 16 1.01 -0.36 8.74
CA TYR A 16 0.32 -1.52 8.19
C TYR A 16 1.28 -2.69 8.05
N PHE A 17 0.79 -3.88 8.40
CA PHE A 17 1.50 -5.14 8.28
C PHE A 17 0.61 -6.17 7.62
N GLU A 18 1.17 -6.91 6.67
CA GLU A 18 0.62 -8.14 6.12
C GLU A 18 1.72 -9.16 5.98
N GLY A 19 1.44 -10.41 6.35
CA GLY A 19 2.46 -11.44 6.38
C GLY A 19 1.95 -12.76 6.92
N TRP A 20 2.88 -13.56 7.43
CA TRP A 20 2.59 -14.85 8.04
C TRP A 20 3.52 -15.15 9.21
N ILE A 21 3.05 -15.95 10.17
CA ILE A 21 3.84 -16.42 11.31
C ILE A 21 3.62 -17.90 11.65
N HIS A 22 4.70 -18.67 11.61
CA HIS A 22 4.67 -20.12 11.76
C HIS A 22 5.42 -20.59 13.02
N CYS A 23 4.72 -21.38 13.85
CA CYS A 23 5.24 -21.91 15.11
C CYS A 23 5.75 -23.37 15.04
N HIS A 24 6.06 -23.89 13.84
CA HIS A 24 6.53 -25.26 13.59
C HIS A 24 5.60 -26.34 14.13
N GLN A 25 5.93 -27.02 15.21
CA GLN A 25 5.12 -28.11 15.76
C GLN A 25 3.90 -27.60 16.53
N HIS A 26 3.84 -26.30 16.81
CA HIS A 26 2.85 -25.71 17.70
C HIS A 26 1.77 -24.96 16.93
N ARG A 27 0.51 -25.19 17.28
CA ARG A 27 -0.60 -24.48 16.64
C ARG A 27 -0.67 -23.05 17.15
N LEU A 28 -0.62 -22.10 16.21
CA LEU A 28 -0.89 -20.69 16.47
C LEU A 28 -2.34 -20.50 16.92
N SER A 29 -2.56 -19.81 18.03
CA SER A 29 -3.88 -19.52 18.58
C SER A 29 -4.17 -18.03 18.77
N GLY A 30 -3.14 -17.17 18.76
CA GLY A 30 -3.31 -15.73 18.86
C GLY A 30 -2.06 -14.96 18.47
N MET A 31 -2.26 -13.73 18.02
CA MET A 31 -1.18 -12.83 17.64
C MET A 31 -1.56 -11.38 17.97
N ARG A 32 -0.60 -10.63 18.48
CA ARG A 32 -0.70 -9.17 18.64
C ARG A 32 0.50 -8.51 18.00
N ILE A 33 0.25 -7.35 17.38
CA ILE A 33 1.30 -6.49 16.85
C ILE A 33 1.43 -5.31 17.80
N ARG A 34 2.62 -5.13 18.36
CA ARG A 34 2.92 -4.02 19.26
C ARG A 34 3.87 -3.04 18.58
N VAL A 35 3.53 -1.76 18.61
CA VAL A 35 4.34 -0.65 18.08
C VAL A 35 4.52 0.37 19.20
N GLY A 36 5.68 0.37 19.86
CA GLY A 36 5.86 1.14 21.10
C GLY A 36 4.90 0.66 22.20
N ASP A 37 4.02 1.56 22.64
CA ASP A 37 2.98 1.28 23.65
C ASP A 37 1.63 0.85 23.04
N ASP A 38 1.45 1.04 21.72
CA ASP A 38 0.22 0.71 21.02
C ASP A 38 0.19 -0.77 20.64
N VAL A 39 -0.96 -1.41 20.80
CA VAL A 39 -1.16 -2.85 20.55
C VAL A 39 -2.38 -3.06 19.67
N TYR A 40 -2.24 -3.94 18.69
CA TYR A 40 -3.31 -4.42 17.84
C TYR A 40 -3.45 -5.94 17.98
N ASP A 41 -4.61 -6.41 18.41
CA ASP A 41 -4.96 -7.84 18.39
C ASP A 41 -5.35 -8.25 16.98
N VAL A 42 -4.66 -9.25 16.42
CA VAL A 42 -5.03 -9.82 15.11
C VAL A 42 -6.28 -10.68 15.32
N PRO A 43 -7.44 -10.29 14.78
CA PRO A 43 -8.72 -10.91 15.14
C PRO A 43 -8.91 -12.28 14.48
N GLU A 44 -8.33 -12.48 13.30
CA GLU A 44 -8.46 -13.70 12.51
C GLU A 44 -7.19 -13.92 11.68
N PHE A 45 -6.82 -15.20 11.52
CA PHE A 45 -5.73 -15.59 10.64
C PHE A 45 -6.24 -15.90 9.24
N ARG A 46 -5.57 -15.34 8.24
CA ARG A 46 -5.80 -15.60 6.82
C ARG A 46 -5.16 -16.93 6.41
N ARG A 47 -5.79 -17.60 5.43
CA ARG A 47 -5.25 -18.84 4.85
C ARG A 47 -4.03 -18.57 3.95
N ARG A 48 -3.01 -19.42 4.05
CA ARG A 48 -1.75 -19.40 3.30
C ARG A 48 -1.35 -20.79 2.84
N GLU A 49 -2.09 -21.30 1.86
CA GLU A 49 -1.87 -22.64 1.29
C GLU A 49 -0.53 -22.76 0.57
N ASP A 50 -0.02 -21.65 0.04
CA ASP A 50 1.31 -21.52 -0.54
C ASP A 50 2.43 -21.94 0.42
N LEU A 51 2.23 -21.77 1.74
CA LEU A 51 3.22 -22.15 2.74
C LEU A 51 3.37 -23.67 2.91
N LEU A 52 2.42 -24.49 2.45
CA LEU A 52 2.55 -25.94 2.47
C LEU A 52 3.69 -26.44 1.58
N ALA A 53 4.04 -25.69 0.53
CA ALA A 53 5.19 -26.02 -0.33
C ALA A 53 6.53 -25.93 0.44
N PHE A 54 6.59 -25.09 1.47
CA PHE A 54 7.80 -24.87 2.29
C PHE A 54 7.76 -25.64 3.61
N TYR A 55 6.57 -25.90 4.15
CA TYR A 55 6.35 -26.58 5.42
C TYR A 55 5.35 -27.75 5.28
N PRO A 56 5.64 -28.78 4.47
CA PRO A 56 4.70 -29.85 4.16
C PRO A 56 4.29 -30.68 5.38
N ASP A 57 5.19 -30.83 6.36
CA ASP A 57 4.94 -31.61 7.59
C ASP A 57 4.09 -30.86 8.64
N HIS A 58 3.76 -29.60 8.38
CA HIS A 58 3.03 -28.74 9.32
C HIS A 58 1.73 -28.20 8.70
N PRO A 59 0.68 -29.02 8.55
CA PRO A 59 -0.54 -28.62 7.83
C PRO A 59 -1.28 -27.43 8.46
N HIS A 60 -1.07 -27.17 9.75
CA HIS A 60 -1.66 -26.01 10.42
C HIS A 60 -1.01 -24.68 10.01
N VAL A 61 0.12 -24.69 9.30
CA VAL A 61 0.75 -23.49 8.71
C VAL A 61 -0.20 -22.74 7.79
N VAL A 62 -1.20 -23.41 7.22
CA VAL A 62 -2.21 -22.74 6.39
C VAL A 62 -2.91 -21.61 7.16
N ASN A 63 -3.05 -21.68 8.48
CA ASN A 63 -3.73 -20.65 9.27
C ASN A 63 -2.75 -19.70 9.98
N SER A 64 -1.70 -19.27 9.27
CA SER A 64 -0.65 -18.39 9.82
C SER A 64 -0.66 -16.97 9.26
N GLY A 65 -1.48 -16.68 8.25
CA GLY A 65 -1.50 -15.36 7.62
C GLY A 65 -2.11 -14.31 8.53
N PHE A 66 -1.60 -13.09 8.52
CA PHE A 66 -2.15 -11.99 9.32
C PHE A 66 -2.20 -10.70 8.52
N VAL A 67 -3.06 -9.80 8.96
CA VAL A 67 -3.11 -8.40 8.54
C VAL A 67 -3.36 -7.55 9.78
N GLY A 68 -2.77 -6.37 9.84
CA GLY A 68 -3.05 -5.45 10.93
C GLY A 68 -2.58 -4.03 10.63
N TYR A 69 -3.35 -3.06 11.11
CA TYR A 69 -2.95 -1.67 11.14
C TYR A 69 -2.86 -1.22 12.59
N VAL A 70 -1.67 -0.83 13.02
CA VAL A 70 -1.43 -0.34 14.38
C VAL A 70 -1.32 1.17 14.31
N GLN A 71 -2.24 1.87 14.99
CA GLN A 71 -2.10 3.30 15.22
C GLN A 71 -0.85 3.52 16.06
N GLY A 72 0.00 4.47 15.66
CA GLY A 72 1.26 4.69 16.37
C GLY A 72 2.19 5.63 15.63
N ARG A 73 3.22 6.10 16.33
CA ARG A 73 4.22 6.98 15.72
C ARG A 73 5.20 6.17 14.85
N PRO A 74 5.60 6.69 13.68
CA PRO A 74 6.69 6.11 12.90
C PRO A 74 7.97 5.95 13.73
N GLY A 75 8.75 4.89 13.43
CA GLY A 75 10.07 4.67 14.04
C GLY A 75 10.06 4.05 15.44
N GLN A 76 8.90 3.66 15.98
CA GLN A 76 8.82 2.93 17.24
C GLN A 76 9.24 1.45 17.05
N PRO A 77 9.81 0.81 18.10
CA PRO A 77 10.12 -0.62 18.05
C PRO A 77 8.86 -1.47 17.82
N VAL A 78 8.96 -2.42 16.90
CA VAL A 78 7.86 -3.34 16.58
C VAL A 78 8.13 -4.72 17.18
N HIS A 79 7.11 -5.30 17.80
CA HIS A 79 7.13 -6.68 18.29
C HIS A 79 5.90 -7.45 17.82
N PHE A 80 6.11 -8.72 17.48
CA PHE A 80 5.02 -9.68 17.35
C PHE A 80 4.93 -10.50 18.64
N GLU A 81 3.76 -10.49 19.24
CA GLU A 81 3.43 -11.30 20.41
C GLU A 81 2.54 -12.44 19.98
N VAL A 82 3.03 -13.66 20.14
CA VAL A 82 2.48 -14.86 19.52
C VAL A 82 2.09 -15.82 20.61
N THR A 83 0.88 -16.35 20.53
CA THR A 83 0.38 -17.37 21.45
C THR A 83 0.15 -18.68 20.69
N SER A 84 0.65 -19.76 21.26
CA SER A 84 0.48 -21.12 20.75
C SER A 84 0.15 -22.08 21.89
N ASP A 85 -0.09 -23.35 21.57
CA ASP A 85 -0.24 -24.41 22.57
C ASP A 85 1.02 -24.64 23.45
N ALA A 86 2.20 -24.17 23.03
CA ALA A 86 3.43 -24.14 23.83
C ALA A 86 3.56 -22.91 24.76
N GLY A 87 2.57 -22.00 24.74
CA GLY A 87 2.61 -20.73 25.45
C GLY A 87 2.88 -19.53 24.54
N SER A 88 3.16 -18.39 25.17
CA SER A 88 3.32 -17.10 24.48
C SER A 88 4.78 -16.66 24.38
N ARG A 89 5.13 -15.99 23.29
CA ARG A 89 6.44 -15.38 23.06
C ARG A 89 6.30 -14.01 22.43
N SER A 90 7.20 -13.09 22.76
CA SER A 90 7.35 -11.79 22.10
C SER A 90 8.64 -11.79 21.29
N ILE A 91 8.58 -11.29 20.06
CA ILE A 91 9.69 -11.30 19.11
C ILE A 91 9.88 -9.87 18.60
N PRO A 92 11.09 -9.30 18.69
CA PRO A 92 11.37 -8.03 18.02
C PRO A 92 11.35 -8.25 16.51
N ILE A 93 10.73 -7.32 15.79
CA ILE A 93 10.63 -7.36 14.34
C ILE A 93 11.54 -6.31 13.74
N GLU A 94 12.54 -6.77 13.01
CA GLU A 94 13.35 -5.90 12.16
C GLU A 94 12.55 -5.55 10.91
N LEU A 95 12.11 -4.30 10.83
CA LEU A 95 11.43 -3.79 9.65
C LEU A 95 12.42 -3.57 8.52
N PRO A 96 12.01 -3.81 7.26
CA PRO A 96 12.85 -3.54 6.11
C PRO A 96 13.28 -2.08 6.15
N LYS A 97 14.60 -1.86 6.10
CA LYS A 97 15.14 -0.51 5.96
C LYS A 97 14.73 0.00 4.59
N SER A 98 14.18 1.20 4.56
CA SER A 98 13.93 1.87 3.30
C SER A 98 15.24 1.95 2.51
N THR A 99 15.24 1.41 1.29
CA THR A 99 16.29 1.63 0.31
C THR A 99 16.01 2.88 -0.53
N LEU A 100 14.96 3.65 -0.19
CA LEU A 100 14.77 4.95 -0.81
C LEU A 100 16.04 5.75 -0.54
N LEU A 101 16.78 5.98 -1.62
CA LEU A 101 17.84 6.96 -1.64
C LEU A 101 17.26 8.22 -1.03
N LYS A 102 18.06 8.91 -0.20
CA LYS A 102 17.74 10.26 0.29
C LYS A 102 17.17 11.01 -0.90
N GLU A 103 15.87 11.29 -0.85
CA GLU A 103 15.17 11.72 -2.04
C GLU A 103 15.86 12.98 -2.62
N PRO A 104 16.09 13.06 -3.95
CA PRO A 104 16.73 14.22 -4.56
C PRO A 104 15.87 15.50 -4.45
N TRP A 105 14.65 15.41 -3.92
CA TRP A 105 13.71 16.54 -3.89
C TRP A 105 14.07 17.65 -2.91
N THR A 106 15.07 17.48 -2.03
CA THR A 106 15.51 18.57 -1.15
C THR A 106 16.18 19.74 -1.89
N GLU A 107 16.55 19.58 -3.17
CA GLU A 107 17.08 20.66 -4.00
C GLU A 107 16.05 21.28 -4.97
N TYR A 108 14.84 20.71 -5.08
CA TYR A 108 13.77 21.28 -5.90
C TYR A 108 13.03 22.40 -5.15
N GLN A 109 13.75 23.44 -4.75
CA GLN A 109 13.17 24.64 -4.14
C GLN A 109 13.21 25.81 -5.13
N HIS A 110 12.02 26.11 -5.69
CA HIS A 110 11.52 27.38 -6.26
C HIS A 110 11.09 27.42 -7.75
N ASP A 111 11.54 26.52 -8.63
CA ASP A 111 11.09 26.52 -10.05
C ASP A 111 9.96 25.50 -10.38
N THR A 112 9.60 24.63 -9.44
CA THR A 112 8.75 23.45 -9.71
C THR A 112 7.25 23.70 -9.85
N ILE A 113 6.72 24.79 -9.28
CA ILE A 113 5.28 25.08 -9.41
C ILE A 113 4.95 25.38 -10.87
N ASN A 114 5.81 26.14 -11.56
CA ASN A 114 5.63 26.43 -12.98
C ASN A 114 5.75 25.15 -13.81
N ASP A 115 6.74 24.30 -13.55
CA ASP A 115 6.91 23.03 -14.27
C ASP A 115 5.75 22.06 -14.06
N PHE A 116 5.23 21.98 -12.83
CA PHE A 116 4.04 21.18 -12.52
C PHE A 116 2.81 21.72 -13.25
N VAL A 117 2.56 23.04 -13.19
CA VAL A 117 1.43 23.68 -13.88
C VAL A 117 1.55 23.51 -15.39
N HIS A 118 2.74 23.65 -15.97
CA HIS A 118 2.98 23.43 -17.40
C HIS A 118 2.78 21.97 -17.81
N THR A 119 3.29 21.03 -17.03
CA THR A 119 3.15 19.59 -17.30
C THR A 119 1.70 19.14 -17.19
N LEU A 120 1.02 19.56 -16.11
CA LEU A 120 -0.40 19.31 -15.92
C LEU A 120 -1.23 19.94 -17.04
N GLY A 121 -0.92 21.18 -17.43
CA GLY A 121 -1.58 21.86 -18.54
C GLY A 121 -1.46 21.08 -19.84
N ARG A 122 -0.25 20.60 -20.20
CA ARG A 122 -0.03 19.75 -21.37
C ARG A 122 -0.84 18.46 -21.31
N PHE A 123 -0.85 17.80 -20.15
CA PHE A 123 -1.63 16.57 -19.95
C PHE A 123 -3.14 16.81 -20.09
N VAL A 124 -3.65 17.90 -19.52
CA VAL A 124 -5.06 18.31 -19.65
C VAL A 124 -5.42 18.59 -21.11
N THR A 125 -4.58 19.32 -21.83
CA THR A 125 -4.75 19.58 -23.27
C THR A 125 -4.81 18.28 -24.05
N GLU A 126 -3.83 17.40 -23.86
CA GLU A 126 -3.77 16.09 -24.55
C GLU A 126 -5.04 15.28 -24.32
N VAL A 127 -5.47 15.14 -23.07
CA VAL A 127 -6.67 14.37 -22.71
C VAL A 127 -7.92 14.95 -23.35
N ASN A 128 -8.07 16.27 -23.32
CA ASN A 128 -9.26 16.95 -23.83
C ASN A 128 -9.31 16.96 -25.36
N GLU A 129 -8.20 17.28 -26.03
CA GLU A 129 -8.15 17.38 -27.50
C GLU A 129 -8.27 16.01 -28.16
N HIS A 130 -7.70 14.96 -27.54
CA HIS A 130 -7.72 13.60 -28.08
C HIS A 130 -8.85 12.73 -27.51
N ASN A 131 -9.77 13.30 -26.72
CA ASN A 131 -10.90 12.59 -26.13
C ASN A 131 -10.46 11.31 -25.40
N LEU A 132 -9.48 11.44 -24.49
CA LEU A 132 -8.91 10.30 -23.77
C LEU A 132 -9.73 9.95 -22.50
N VAL A 133 -9.44 8.77 -21.93
CA VAL A 133 -9.96 8.37 -20.61
C VAL A 133 -8.91 8.71 -19.57
N VAL A 134 -9.31 9.41 -18.51
CA VAL A 134 -8.42 9.80 -17.40
C VAL A 134 -8.88 9.15 -16.09
N ALA A 135 -7.91 8.68 -15.31
CA ALA A 135 -8.11 8.17 -13.97
C ALA A 135 -7.34 9.03 -12.96
N GLU A 136 -8.04 9.53 -11.93
CA GLU A 136 -7.46 10.27 -10.82
C GLU A 136 -7.42 9.35 -9.58
N ILE A 137 -6.24 9.11 -9.04
CA ILE A 137 -6.03 8.33 -7.81
C ILE A 137 -6.05 9.30 -6.61
N GLY A 138 -6.80 8.97 -5.57
CA GLY A 138 -6.98 9.85 -4.41
C GLY A 138 -8.04 10.93 -4.64
N SER A 139 -9.03 10.66 -5.49
CA SER A 139 -10.07 11.61 -5.92
C SER A 139 -11.07 12.05 -4.84
N ARG A 140 -10.93 11.57 -3.60
CA ARG A 140 -11.90 11.83 -2.54
C ARG A 140 -11.79 13.26 -2.01
N HIS A 141 -12.94 13.92 -1.89
CA HIS A 141 -13.04 15.22 -1.24
C HIS A 141 -12.88 15.05 0.27
N VAL A 142 -11.71 15.41 0.80
CA VAL A 142 -11.41 15.38 2.24
C VAL A 142 -11.34 16.79 2.82
N GLY A 143 -12.45 17.52 2.74
CA GLY A 143 -12.61 18.87 3.30
C GLY A 143 -12.82 19.95 2.25
N GLU A 144 -13.10 21.17 2.70
CA GLU A 144 -13.50 22.30 1.85
C GLU A 144 -12.45 22.74 0.82
N ALA A 145 -11.17 22.43 1.06
CA ALA A 145 -10.06 22.75 0.16
C ALA A 145 -9.74 21.63 -0.85
N SER A 146 -10.46 20.50 -0.80
CA SER A 146 -10.19 19.32 -1.62
C SER A 146 -11.21 19.27 -2.76
N GLU A 147 -10.85 19.76 -3.94
CA GLU A 147 -11.63 19.58 -5.17
C GLU A 147 -10.96 18.50 -6.03
N ASN A 148 -11.77 17.63 -6.64
CA ASN A 148 -11.24 16.73 -7.66
C ASN A 148 -10.89 17.50 -8.95
N MET A 149 -10.05 16.89 -9.78
CA MET A 149 -9.58 17.54 -11.00
C MET A 149 -10.58 17.52 -12.17
N ARG A 150 -11.83 17.06 -11.97
CA ARG A 150 -12.82 16.84 -13.04
C ARG A 150 -13.02 18.06 -13.93
N ASN A 151 -13.03 19.26 -13.34
CA ASN A 151 -13.29 20.51 -14.04
C ASN A 151 -12.21 20.87 -15.07
N TYR A 152 -11.01 20.30 -14.97
CA TYR A 152 -9.95 20.48 -15.96
C TYR A 152 -10.15 19.56 -17.19
N PHE A 153 -10.84 18.43 -17.04
CA PHE A 153 -10.93 17.39 -18.07
C PHE A 153 -12.30 17.36 -18.77
N THR A 154 -12.81 18.52 -19.18
CA THR A 154 -14.15 18.66 -19.78
C THR A 154 -14.28 18.05 -21.18
N GLY A 155 -13.17 17.91 -21.91
CA GLY A 155 -13.11 17.26 -23.23
C GLY A 155 -12.79 15.76 -23.19
N ALA A 156 -12.48 15.22 -22.01
CA ALA A 156 -12.18 13.80 -21.84
C ALA A 156 -13.38 12.93 -22.22
N LYS A 157 -13.11 11.76 -22.82
CA LYS A 157 -14.13 10.74 -23.07
C LYS A 157 -14.78 10.25 -21.79
N ARG A 158 -13.97 10.11 -20.74
CA ARG A 158 -14.41 9.67 -19.42
C ARG A 158 -13.42 10.08 -18.35
N TYR A 159 -13.94 10.54 -17.23
CA TYR A 159 -13.19 10.81 -16.01
C TYR A 159 -13.58 9.80 -14.92
N VAL A 160 -12.58 9.11 -14.35
CA VAL A 160 -12.75 8.13 -13.28
C VAL A 160 -11.97 8.57 -12.05
N GLY A 161 -12.67 8.92 -10.97
CA GLY A 161 -12.05 9.13 -9.68
C GLY A 161 -11.96 7.81 -8.90
N ILE A 162 -10.78 7.46 -8.44
CA ILE A 162 -10.46 6.26 -7.66
C ILE A 162 -10.00 6.69 -6.26
N ASP A 163 -10.46 6.02 -5.22
CA ASP A 163 -9.98 6.20 -3.85
C ASP A 163 -10.09 4.89 -3.06
N ILE A 164 -9.26 4.69 -2.03
CA ILE A 164 -9.32 3.49 -1.20
C ILE A 164 -10.52 3.52 -0.23
N HIS A 165 -11.07 4.70 0.03
CA HIS A 165 -12.21 4.89 0.91
C HIS A 165 -13.54 4.97 0.15
N ALA A 166 -14.59 4.46 0.79
CA ALA A 166 -15.97 4.51 0.33
C ALA A 166 -16.47 5.97 0.15
N PRO A 167 -17.62 6.21 -0.55
CA PRO A 167 -18.04 7.48 -1.15
C PRO A 167 -17.73 8.76 -0.36
N PRO A 168 -17.43 9.89 -1.06
CA PRO A 168 -17.95 10.23 -2.40
C PRO A 168 -17.04 9.95 -3.62
N ALA A 169 -16.07 9.02 -3.54
CA ALA A 169 -15.28 8.63 -4.71
C ALA A 169 -16.14 7.97 -5.82
N GLY A 170 -15.74 8.16 -7.10
CA GLY A 170 -16.44 7.57 -8.25
C GLY A 170 -16.28 6.04 -8.35
N CYS A 171 -15.15 5.52 -7.85
CA CYS A 171 -14.85 4.11 -7.70
C CYS A 171 -14.03 3.92 -6.41
N VAL A 172 -14.34 2.87 -5.64
CA VAL A 172 -13.50 2.43 -4.53
C VAL A 172 -12.49 1.43 -5.08
N GLY A 173 -11.20 1.72 -4.93
CA GLY A 173 -10.14 0.88 -5.47
C GLY A 173 -8.81 1.15 -4.80
N ASP A 174 -8.05 0.07 -4.58
CA ASP A 174 -6.66 0.14 -4.15
C ASP A 174 -5.78 0.42 -5.37
N ALA A 175 -5.01 1.51 -5.33
CA ALA A 175 -4.09 1.89 -6.40
C ALA A 175 -3.06 0.78 -6.69
N HIS A 176 -2.68 -0.01 -5.68
CA HIS A 176 -1.75 -1.13 -5.86
C HIS A 176 -2.33 -2.24 -6.73
N ALA A 177 -3.65 -2.34 -6.86
CA ALA A 177 -4.30 -3.31 -7.73
C ALA A 177 -4.30 -2.89 -9.21
N LEU A 178 -3.90 -1.64 -9.54
CA LEU A 178 -3.89 -1.15 -10.91
C LEU A 178 -2.86 -1.86 -11.76
N ASP A 179 -1.74 -2.31 -11.19
CA ASP A 179 -0.69 -3.06 -11.89
C ASP A 179 -1.24 -4.28 -12.66
N ARG A 180 -2.21 -4.99 -12.06
CA ARG A 180 -2.92 -6.14 -12.63
C ARG A 180 -3.83 -5.76 -13.79
N LEU A 181 -4.26 -4.51 -13.87
CA LEU A 181 -5.20 -4.01 -14.87
C LEU A 181 -4.50 -3.31 -16.04
N VAL A 182 -3.44 -2.53 -15.78
CA VAL A 182 -2.73 -1.79 -16.84
C VAL A 182 -1.70 -2.68 -17.57
N GLY A 183 -1.28 -3.79 -16.95
CA GLY A 183 -0.37 -4.77 -17.55
C GLY A 183 1.05 -4.23 -17.78
N GLN A 184 2.02 -5.14 -18.00
CA GLN A 184 3.43 -4.77 -18.24
C GLN A 184 3.66 -3.96 -19.52
N ALA A 185 2.69 -3.90 -20.44
CA ALA A 185 2.82 -3.12 -21.66
C ALA A 185 2.83 -1.60 -21.41
N ALA A 186 2.18 -1.13 -20.34
CA ALA A 186 2.10 0.29 -19.99
C ALA A 186 3.39 0.85 -19.36
N SER A 187 4.35 0.00 -18.97
CA SER A 187 5.64 0.41 -18.41
C SER A 187 6.74 0.53 -19.46
N THR A 188 6.44 0.33 -20.75
CA THR A 188 7.42 0.52 -21.82
C THR A 188 7.38 1.99 -22.25
N PRO A 189 8.45 2.79 -22.05
CA PRO A 189 8.51 4.13 -22.61
C PRO A 189 8.33 4.03 -24.12
N SER A 190 7.41 4.81 -24.69
CA SER A 190 7.41 5.00 -26.14
C SER A 190 8.78 5.52 -26.55
N SER A 191 9.42 4.85 -27.51
CA SER A 191 10.69 5.32 -28.06
C SER A 191 10.53 6.77 -28.54
N PRO A 192 11.54 7.64 -28.32
CA PRO A 192 11.48 8.99 -28.86
C PRO A 192 11.35 8.87 -30.39
N VAL A 193 10.33 9.53 -30.92
CA VAL A 193 10.16 9.74 -32.36
C VAL A 193 11.42 10.48 -32.82
N GLY A 194 12.25 9.80 -33.60
CA GLY A 194 13.42 10.39 -34.23
C GLY A 194 13.00 11.32 -35.35
N ASP A 195 13.67 12.47 -35.43
CA ASP A 195 13.62 13.46 -36.52
C ASP A 195 13.96 12.84 -37.89
#